data_AF-A0A9P9BLS3-F1
#
_entry.id   AF-A0A9P9BLS3-F1
#
_cell.length_a   1.000
_cell.length_b   1.000
_cell.length_c   1.000
_cell.angle_alpha   90.00
_cell.angle_beta   90.00
_cell.angle_gamma   90.00
#
_symmetry.space_group_name_H-M   'P 1'
#
loop_
_entity.id
_entity.type
_entity.pdbx_description
1 polymer ?
#
loop_
_entity_poly.entity_id
_entity_poly.type
_entity_poly.pdbx_seq_one_letter_code
_entity_poly.pdbx_strand_id
1 'polypeptide(L)'
;MQLSSFVILTCIAAANALSVPRMNSPIILFTPGAWHGPWAFDEIRKDLSSRGLSTSAVTLPSVGTKNVNVGVAEDTAAVRAEIERLSNKGKQVIVVAHSYGGVPSPSPLFS
;
A
#
# COMPACT_ATOMS: atom_id res chain seq x y z
N MET A 1 -10.26 20.27 55.34
CA MET A 1 -11.20 20.16 54.20
C MET A 1 -10.39 20.17 52.92
N GLN A 2 -10.78 19.36 51.94
CA GLN A 2 -10.04 19.07 50.71
C GLN A 2 -10.76 19.69 49.50
N LEU A 3 -10.02 20.39 48.64
CA LEU A 3 -10.30 20.78 47.23
C LEU A 3 -9.04 21.58 46.80
N SER A 4 -8.14 21.14 45.90
CA SER A 4 -8.33 20.83 44.46
C SER A 4 -8.90 22.03 43.70
N SER A 5 -8.33 22.61 42.63
CA SER A 5 -7.12 22.33 41.82
C SER A 5 -6.61 23.70 41.26
N PHE A 6 -5.56 23.89 40.44
CA PHE A 6 -4.81 23.07 39.48
C PHE A 6 -3.34 23.55 39.36
N VAL A 7 -2.51 22.79 38.64
CA VAL A 7 -1.23 23.26 38.07
C VAL A 7 -1.26 22.98 36.56
N ILE A 8 -1.26 24.04 35.73
CA ILE A 8 -1.07 23.92 34.28
C ILE A 8 0.41 24.13 33.98
N LEU A 9 1.17 23.03 33.97
CA LEU A 9 2.56 23.03 33.55
C LEU A 9 2.61 22.98 32.01
N THR A 10 2.93 24.10 31.37
CA THR A 10 3.13 24.18 29.92
C THR A 10 4.41 23.44 29.50
N CYS A 11 4.29 22.15 29.23
CA CYS A 11 5.34 21.37 28.58
C CYS A 11 5.33 21.63 27.07
N ILE A 12 6.32 22.39 26.59
CA ILE A 12 6.67 22.46 25.17
C ILE A 12 7.25 21.10 24.78
N ALA A 13 6.39 20.18 24.35
CA ALA A 13 6.81 18.98 23.63
C ALA A 13 6.91 19.34 22.15
N ALA A 14 8.09 19.74 21.71
CA ALA A 14 8.40 19.75 20.28
C ALA A 14 8.25 18.32 19.76
N ALA A 15 7.15 18.05 19.06
CA ALA A 15 6.91 16.78 18.39
C ALA A 15 7.78 16.66 17.13
N ASN A 16 9.10 16.72 17.34
CA ASN A 16 10.00 15.82 16.63
C ASN A 16 9.53 14.41 17.00
N ALA A 17 8.53 13.92 16.28
CA ALA A 17 8.02 12.57 16.41
C ALA A 17 9.24 11.67 16.37
N LEU A 18 9.52 11.01 17.50
CA LEU A 18 10.71 10.19 17.68
C LEU A 18 10.84 9.33 16.44
N SER A 19 11.93 9.54 15.71
CA SER A 19 12.25 8.72 14.55
C SER A 19 12.66 7.36 15.09
N VAL A 20 11.66 6.57 15.49
CA VAL A 20 11.69 5.11 15.45
C VAL A 20 12.40 4.82 14.14
N PRO A 21 13.58 4.19 14.16
CA PRO A 21 14.32 3.92 12.93
C PRO A 21 13.36 3.19 12.01
N ARG A 22 12.92 3.84 10.92
CA ARG A 22 12.07 3.20 9.91
C ARG A 22 12.96 2.23 9.16
N MET A 23 13.18 1.08 9.79
CA MET A 23 13.79 -0.12 9.23
C MET A 23 12.94 -0.50 8.01
N ASN A 24 13.32 0.08 6.87
CA ASN A 24 12.60 0.14 5.60
C ASN A 24 11.12 0.55 5.70
N SER A 25 10.84 1.85 5.51
CA SER A 25 9.48 2.33 5.22
C SER A 25 8.79 1.42 4.18
N PRO A 26 7.58 0.91 4.46
CA PRO A 26 6.90 -0.01 3.56
C PRO A 26 6.51 0.68 2.25
N ILE A 27 6.31 -0.13 1.21
CA ILE A 27 5.73 0.32 -0.06
C ILE A 27 4.26 -0.10 -0.15
N ILE A 28 3.40 0.83 -0.57
CA ILE A 28 1.99 0.54 -0.81
C ILE A 28 1.82 0.07 -2.25
N LEU A 29 1.37 -1.16 -2.45
CA LEU A 29 1.08 -1.75 -3.76
C LEU A 29 -0.43 -1.74 -4.01
N PHE A 30 -0.88 -0.97 -4.99
CA PHE A 30 -2.29 -0.93 -5.38
C PHE A 30 -2.62 -2.03 -6.42
N THR A 31 -3.70 -2.77 -6.22
CA THR A 31 -4.27 -3.69 -7.22
C THR A 31 -5.63 -3.14 -7.70
N PRO A 32 -5.78 -2.83 -9.01
CA PRO A 32 -6.99 -2.20 -9.53
C PRO A 32 -8.18 -3.16 -9.59
N GLY A 33 -9.38 -2.59 -9.65
CA GLY A 33 -10.60 -3.35 -9.91
C GLY A 33 -10.78 -3.71 -11.39
N ALA A 34 -11.82 -4.48 -11.68
CA ALA A 34 -12.22 -4.77 -13.05
C ALA A 34 -12.44 -3.45 -13.81
N TRP A 35 -12.08 -3.44 -15.10
CA TRP A 35 -12.07 -2.25 -15.97
C TRP A 35 -11.15 -1.10 -15.57
N HIS A 36 -10.36 -1.22 -14.49
CA HIS A 36 -9.42 -0.19 -14.03
C HIS A 36 -7.96 -0.61 -14.25
N GLY A 37 -7.09 0.35 -14.52
CA GLY A 37 -5.64 0.17 -14.55
C GLY A 37 -4.94 1.00 -13.46
N PRO A 38 -3.59 1.05 -13.45
CA PRO A 38 -2.80 1.86 -12.52
C PRO A 38 -3.22 3.33 -12.44
N TRP A 39 -3.72 3.88 -13.57
CA TRP A 39 -4.22 5.25 -13.70
C TRP A 39 -5.32 5.62 -12.68
N ALA A 40 -6.09 4.63 -12.21
CA ALA A 40 -7.14 4.84 -11.21
C ALA A 40 -6.60 5.31 -9.85
N PHE A 41 -5.28 5.18 -9.62
CA PHE A 41 -4.62 5.54 -8.37
C PHE A 41 -3.66 6.73 -8.51
N ASP A 42 -3.56 7.39 -9.67
CA ASP A 42 -2.47 8.36 -9.89
C ASP A 42 -2.52 9.57 -8.94
N GLU A 43 -3.69 10.15 -8.67
CA GLU A 43 -3.81 11.27 -7.73
C GLU A 43 -3.50 10.86 -6.28
N ILE A 44 -3.98 9.70 -5.81
CA ILE A 44 -3.65 9.22 -4.46
C ILE A 44 -2.16 8.82 -4.33
N ARG A 45 -1.57 8.24 -5.37
CA ARG A 45 -0.13 7.91 -5.40
C ARG A 45 0.74 9.17 -5.37
N LYS A 46 0.31 10.25 -6.04
CA LYS A 46 0.94 11.57 -6.02
C LYS A 46 0.83 12.25 -4.65
N ASP A 47 -0.34 12.23 -4.01
CA ASP A 47 -0.50 12.71 -2.64
C ASP A 47 0.39 11.93 -1.66
N LEU A 48 0.36 10.60 -1.68
CA LEU A 48 1.21 9.74 -0.85
C LEU A 48 2.71 9.99 -1.11
N SER A 49 3.12 10.18 -2.36
CA SER A 49 4.51 10.51 -2.71
C SER A 49 4.93 11.87 -2.15
N SER A 50 4.05 12.87 -2.12
CA SER A 50 4.33 14.19 -1.52
C SER A 50 4.58 14.11 -0.01
N ARG A 51 4.03 13.07 0.64
CA ARG A 51 4.21 12.74 2.06
C ARG A 51 5.40 11.80 2.31
N GLY A 52 6.21 11.51 1.29
CA GLY A 52 7.36 10.62 1.37
C GLY A 52 7.03 9.13 1.45
N LEU A 53 5.80 8.72 1.10
CA LEU A 53 5.39 7.31 1.07
C LEU A 53 5.60 6.74 -0.34
N SER A 54 6.34 5.63 -0.43
CA SER A 54 6.56 4.93 -1.69
C SER A 54 5.31 4.16 -2.10
N THR A 55 4.96 4.20 -3.39
CA THR A 55 3.82 3.46 -3.95
C THR A 55 4.19 2.73 -5.23
N SER A 56 3.45 1.66 -5.54
CA SER A 56 3.43 0.99 -6.84
C SER A 56 1.98 0.58 -7.18
N ALA A 57 1.70 0.22 -8.43
CA ALA A 57 0.39 -0.23 -8.87
C ALA A 57 0.52 -1.31 -9.96
N VAL A 58 -0.28 -2.37 -9.88
CA VAL A 58 -0.24 -3.50 -10.82
C VAL A 58 -1.11 -3.21 -12.05
N THR A 59 -0.62 -3.55 -13.24
CA THR A 59 -1.47 -3.73 -14.43
C THR A 59 -1.92 -5.19 -14.48
N LEU A 60 -3.23 -5.42 -14.38
CA LEU A 60 -3.81 -6.76 -14.45
C LEU A 60 -3.98 -7.20 -15.92
N PRO A 61 -3.34 -8.29 -16.38
CA PRO A 61 -3.45 -8.80 -17.76
C PRO A 61 -4.86 -9.01 -18.29
N SER A 62 -5.84 -9.31 -17.43
CA SER A 62 -7.25 -9.48 -17.84
C SER A 62 -7.94 -8.17 -18.24
N VAL A 63 -7.43 -7.02 -17.81
CA VAL A 63 -8.08 -5.72 -18.06
C VAL A 63 -7.79 -5.22 -19.48
N GLY A 64 -8.84 -5.18 -20.30
CA GLY A 64 -8.78 -4.65 -21.67
C GLY A 64 -8.23 -5.63 -22.72
N THR A 65 -7.92 -6.87 -22.33
CA THR A 65 -7.51 -7.91 -23.28
C THR A 65 -8.69 -8.45 -24.11
N LYS A 66 -8.39 -8.92 -25.32
CA LYS A 66 -9.32 -9.70 -26.16
C LYS A 66 -9.06 -11.21 -26.07
N ASN A 67 -8.02 -11.63 -25.36
CA ASN A 67 -7.67 -13.04 -25.21
C ASN A 67 -8.53 -13.67 -24.11
N VAL A 68 -9.45 -14.57 -24.49
CA VAL A 68 -10.37 -15.26 -23.57
C VAL A 68 -9.68 -16.24 -22.61
N ASN A 69 -8.40 -16.56 -22.84
CA ASN A 69 -7.60 -17.44 -22.00
C ASN A 69 -6.80 -16.69 -20.90
N VAL A 70 -7.04 -15.38 -20.72
CA VAL A 70 -6.36 -14.56 -19.70
C VAL A 70 -7.38 -14.15 -18.65
N GLY A 71 -7.12 -14.46 -17.38
CA GLY A 71 -8.00 -14.17 -16.26
C GLY A 71 -7.29 -14.15 -14.92
N VAL A 72 -7.96 -14.70 -13.89
CA VAL A 72 -7.52 -14.63 -12.49
C VAL A 72 -6.13 -15.23 -12.28
N ALA A 73 -5.74 -16.28 -13.01
CA ALA A 73 -4.44 -16.92 -12.87
C ALA A 73 -3.28 -15.99 -13.31
N GLU A 74 -3.42 -15.37 -14.47
CA GLU A 74 -2.45 -14.42 -15.04
C GLU A 74 -2.40 -13.13 -14.21
N ASP A 75 -3.55 -12.65 -13.74
CA ASP A 75 -3.64 -11.54 -12.81
C ASP A 75 -2.94 -11.85 -11.47
N THR A 76 -3.13 -13.05 -10.92
CA THR A 76 -2.46 -13.49 -9.68
C THR A 76 -0.95 -13.58 -9.87
N ALA A 77 -0.49 -14.09 -11.02
CA ALA A 77 0.92 -14.13 -11.38
C ALA A 77 1.51 -12.71 -11.49
N ALA A 78 0.79 -11.76 -12.09
CA ALA A 78 1.22 -10.37 -12.20
C ALA A 78 1.33 -9.67 -10.83
N VAL A 79 0.34 -9.86 -9.94
CA VAL A 79 0.39 -9.32 -8.57
C VAL A 79 1.53 -9.96 -7.77
N ARG A 80 1.69 -11.29 -7.83
CA ARG A 80 2.78 -12.01 -7.15
C ARG A 80 4.16 -11.53 -7.63
N ALA A 81 4.38 -11.43 -8.94
CA ALA A 81 5.65 -10.99 -9.51
C ALA A 81 6.04 -9.57 -9.04
N GLU A 82 5.07 -8.66 -8.93
CA GLU A 82 5.32 -7.30 -8.42
C GLU A 82 5.60 -7.29 -6.90
N ILE A 83 4.92 -8.13 -6.11
CA ILE A 83 5.24 -8.33 -4.69
C ILE A 83 6.67 -8.87 -4.55
N GLU A 84 7.04 -9.93 -5.26
CA GLU A 84 8.38 -10.51 -5.24
C GLU A 84 9.45 -9.49 -5.67
N ARG A 85 9.21 -8.73 -6.73
CA ARG A 85 10.11 -7.66 -7.21
C ARG A 85 10.29 -6.52 -6.20
N LEU A 86 9.37 -6.35 -5.25
CA LEU A 86 9.47 -5.37 -4.16
C LEU A 86 10.13 -5.96 -2.91
N SER A 87 9.74 -7.19 -2.53
CA SER A 87 10.36 -7.95 -1.44
C SER A 87 11.85 -8.21 -1.68
N ASN A 88 12.24 -8.53 -2.92
CA ASN A 88 13.64 -8.69 -3.34
C ASN A 88 14.46 -7.39 -3.26
N LYS A 89 13.81 -6.23 -3.13
CA LYS A 89 14.44 -4.92 -2.83
C LYS A 89 14.44 -4.61 -1.32
N GLY A 90 14.19 -5.61 -0.47
CA GLY A 90 14.10 -5.49 0.97
C GLY A 90 12.89 -4.69 1.48
N LYS A 91 11.86 -4.48 0.64
CA LYS A 91 10.68 -3.70 1.04
C LYS A 91 9.61 -4.60 1.66
N GLN A 92 9.10 -4.18 2.82
CA GLN A 92 7.79 -4.66 3.28
C GLN A 92 6.71 -4.09 2.32
N VAL A 93 5.83 -4.96 1.83
CA VAL A 93 4.77 -4.58 0.89
C VAL A 93 3.42 -4.58 1.61
N ILE A 94 2.67 -3.48 1.47
CA ILE A 94 1.28 -3.38 1.90
C ILE A 94 0.40 -3.40 0.65
N VAL A 95 -0.39 -4.44 0.47
CA VAL A 95 -1.31 -4.54 -0.69
C VAL A 95 -2.62 -3.83 -0.38
N VAL A 96 -3.03 -2.91 -1.25
CA VAL A 96 -4.32 -2.20 -1.18
C VAL A 96 -5.12 -2.58 -2.42
N ALA A 97 -6.14 -3.41 -2.22
CA ALA A 97 -6.91 -4.01 -3.30
C ALA A 97 -8.27 -3.35 -3.49
N HIS A 98 -8.57 -2.92 -4.71
CA HIS A 98 -9.86 -2.32 -5.06
C HIS A 98 -10.78 -3.33 -5.76
N SER A 99 -11.94 -3.64 -5.16
CA SER A 99 -12.97 -4.50 -5.77
C SER A 99 -12.38 -5.84 -6.26
N TYR A 100 -12.56 -6.20 -7.54
CA TYR A 100 -11.97 -7.38 -8.18
C TYR A 100 -10.47 -7.55 -7.92
N GLY A 101 -9.69 -6.47 -7.75
CA GLY A 101 -8.26 -6.56 -7.43
C GLY A 101 -7.94 -7.37 -6.18
N GLY A 102 -8.91 -7.58 -5.28
CA GLY A 102 -8.78 -8.49 -4.14
C GLY A 102 -8.74 -9.97 -4.52
N VAL A 103 -9.32 -10.38 -5.65
CA VAL A 103 -9.37 -11.77 -6.11
C VAL A 103 -7.99 -12.29 -6.55
N PRO A 104 -7.20 -11.59 -7.39
CA PRO A 104 -5.83 -11.99 -7.72
C PRO A 104 -4.79 -11.54 -6.68
N SER A 105 -5.19 -10.87 -5.59
CA SER A 105 -4.27 -10.51 -4.52
C SER A 105 -4.05 -11.71 -3.60
N PRO A 106 -2.85 -12.33 -3.57
CA PRO A 106 -2.62 -13.52 -2.77
C PRO A 106 -2.70 -13.21 -1.26
N SER A 107 -3.38 -14.07 -0.52
CA SER A 107 -3.36 -14.06 0.95
C SER A 107 -1.93 -14.17 1.49
N PRO A 108 -1.59 -13.54 2.63
CA PRO A 108 -0.21 -13.41 3.13
C PRO A 108 0.44 -14.71 3.65
N LEU A 109 -0.16 -15.87 3.39
CA LEU A 109 0.43 -17.18 3.67
C LEU A 109 1.31 -17.60 2.49
N PHE A 110 2.56 -17.18 2.54
CA PHE A 110 3.60 -17.68 1.65
C PHE A 110 3.83 -19.17 1.92
N SER A 111 3.68 -19.99 0.88
CA SER A 111 4.18 -21.36 0.78
C SER A 111 5.46 -21.39 -0.05
#